data_AF-A0A1I7IHA8-F1
#
_entry.id   AF-A0A1I7IHA8-F1
#
_cell.length_a   1.000
_cell.length_b   1.000
_cell.length_c   1.000
_cell.angle_alpha   90.00
_cell.angle_beta   90.00
_cell.angle_gamma   90.00
#
_symmetry.space_group_name_H-M   'P 1'
#
loop_
_entity.id
_entity.type
_entity.pdbx_description
1 polymer ?
#
loop_
_entity_poly.entity_id
_entity_poly.type
_entity_poly.pdbx_seq_one_letter_code
_entity_poly.pdbx_strand_id
1 'polypeptide(L)' 'KWIRRRLRMKQMKEWKSYKSLHKTLRKMGYKGTFKKISMTRWRNSLSPLVCMALPNKWFDEIKLFDMSKVETAVLHYYKE' A
#
# COMPACT_ATOMS: atom_id res chain seq x y z
N LYS A 1 -10.47 -2.93 1.37
CA LYS A 1 -9.33 -2.34 2.15
C LYS A 1 -8.08 -3.24 2.23
N TRP A 2 -8.21 -4.56 2.40
CA TRP A 2 -7.06 -5.48 2.60
C TRP A 2 -6.10 -5.60 1.40
N ILE A 3 -6.58 -5.59 0.15
CA ILE A 3 -5.73 -5.76 -1.04
C ILE A 3 -4.66 -4.67 -1.16
N ARG A 4 -5.04 -3.39 -1.04
CA ARG A 4 -4.08 -2.27 -1.06
C ARG A 4 -3.02 -2.43 0.03
N ARG A 5 -3.39 -2.94 1.22
CA ARG A 5 -2.43 -3.24 2.29
C ARG A 5 -1.46 -4.36 1.89
N ARG A 6 -1.95 -5.39 1.19
CA ARG A 6 -1.11 -6.48 0.67
C ARG A 6 -0.12 -5.98 -0.37
N LEU A 7 -0.56 -5.12 -1.27
CA LEU A 7 0.30 -4.47 -2.26
C LEU A 7 1.35 -3.57 -1.60
N ARG A 8 0.97 -2.78 -0.56
CA ARG A 8 1.96 -2.03 0.24
C ARG A 8 3.04 -2.93 0.82
N MET A 9 2.69 -4.10 1.35
CA MET A 9 3.69 -5.04 1.84
C MET A 9 4.58 -5.62 0.73
N LYS A 10 4.02 -5.87 -0.46
CA LYS A 10 4.82 -6.31 -1.61
C LYS A 10 5.87 -5.25 -1.96
N GLN A 11 5.46 -3.98 -2.04
CA GLN A 11 6.35 -2.85 -2.28
C GLN A 11 7.40 -2.67 -1.16
N MET A 12 7.02 -2.83 0.09
CA MET A 12 7.95 -2.79 1.23
C MET A 12 9.03 -3.87 1.13
N LYS A 13 8.66 -5.10 0.72
CA LYS A 13 9.63 -6.18 0.49
C LYS A 13 10.62 -5.83 -0.63
N GLU A 14 10.16 -5.19 -1.70
CA GLU A 14 11.04 -4.73 -2.79
C GLU A 14 12.01 -3.64 -2.35
N TRP A 15 11.58 -2.75 -1.45
CA TRP A 15 12.44 -1.71 -0.91
C TRP A 15 13.60 -2.23 -0.06
N LYS A 16 13.48 -3.44 0.50
CA LYS A 16 14.46 -4.19 1.32
C LYS A 16 14.87 -3.49 2.63
N SER A 17 15.04 -2.17 2.63
CA SER A 17 15.50 -1.34 3.74
C SER A 17 14.65 -0.09 3.90
N TYR A 18 14.59 0.43 5.13
CA TYR A 18 13.91 1.69 5.47
C TYR A 18 14.48 2.90 4.70
N LYS A 19 15.74 2.83 4.24
CA LYS A 19 16.38 3.89 3.47
C LYS A 19 15.63 4.17 2.16
N SER A 20 15.15 3.13 1.49
CA SER A 20 14.38 3.25 0.25
C SER A 20 13.03 3.92 0.50
N LEU A 21 12.33 3.56 1.58
CA LEU A 21 11.10 4.24 2.01
C LEU A 21 11.36 5.73 2.28
N HIS A 22 12.42 6.05 3.03
CA HIS A 22 12.77 7.45 3.32
C HIS A 22 13.11 8.20 2.03
N LYS A 23 13.82 7.57 1.08
CA LYS A 23 14.10 8.15 -0.25
C LYS A 23 12.81 8.46 -1.01
N THR A 24 11.84 7.55 -1.02
CA THR A 24 10.52 7.79 -1.65
C THR A 24 9.79 8.96 -0.99
N LEU A 25 9.77 9.01 0.35
CA LEU A 25 9.17 10.13 1.08
C LEU A 25 9.86 11.47 0.75
N ARG A 26 11.20 11.49 0.64
CA ARG A 26 11.93 12.69 0.22
C ARG A 26 11.59 13.11 -1.20
N LYS A 27 11.46 12.16 -2.14
CA LYS A 27 11.04 12.46 -3.52
C LYS A 27 9.64 13.07 -3.60
N MET A 28 8.76 12.69 -2.68
CA MET A 28 7.43 13.28 -2.54
C MET A 28 7.43 14.64 -1.83
N GLY A 29 8.61 15.16 -1.43
CA GLY A 29 8.74 16.48 -0.80
C GLY A 29 8.58 16.48 0.73
N TYR A 30 8.40 15.32 1.37
CA TYR A 30 8.24 15.27 2.84
C TYR A 30 9.56 15.60 3.55
N LYS A 31 9.50 16.55 4.49
CA LYS A 31 10.61 17.02 5.33
C LYS A 31 10.54 16.45 6.75
N GLY A 32 11.63 16.54 7.51
CA GLY A 32 11.70 16.06 8.91
C GLY A 32 12.33 14.68 9.11
N THR A 33 12.38 14.20 10.35
CA THR A 33 12.98 12.92 10.71
C THR A 33 11.95 11.79 10.61
N PHE A 34 12.30 10.72 9.89
CA PHE A 34 11.41 9.57 9.72
C PHE A 34 11.84 8.41 10.62
N LYS A 35 10.88 7.80 11.30
CA LYS A 35 11.14 6.61 12.11
C LYS A 35 11.62 5.46 11.22
N LYS A 36 12.65 4.75 11.68
CA LYS A 36 13.10 3.50 11.04
C LYS A 36 12.09 2.41 11.39
N ILE A 37 11.52 1.79 10.36
CA ILE A 37 10.56 0.69 10.52
C ILE A 37 11.04 -0.53 9.74
N SER A 38 10.73 -1.72 10.25
CA SER A 38 11.01 -2.97 9.56
C SER A 38 10.17 -3.09 8.29
N MET A 39 10.82 -3.45 7.17
CA MET A 39 10.15 -3.66 5.87
C MET A 39 9.46 -5.02 5.75
N THR A 40 9.71 -5.95 6.67
CA THR A 40 9.20 -7.34 6.59
C THR A 40 7.95 -7.58 7.41
N ARG A 41 7.69 -6.79 8.46
CA ARG A 41 6.55 -6.97 9.37
C ARG A 41 5.24 -6.48 8.73
N TRP A 42 4.24 -7.36 8.63
CA TRP A 42 2.89 -7.06 8.12
C TRP A 42 2.21 -5.87 8.82
N ARG A 43 2.42 -5.71 10.14
CA ARG A 43 1.88 -4.57 10.91
C ARG A 43 2.33 -3.22 10.34
N ASN A 44 3.54 -3.14 9.79
CA ASN A 44 4.11 -1.88 9.31
C ASN A 44 3.53 -1.41 7.96
N SER A 45 2.82 -2.25 7.21
CA SER A 45 2.07 -1.82 6.01
C SER A 45 0.95 -0.82 6.29
N LEU A 46 0.49 -0.74 7.53
CA LEU A 46 -0.47 0.26 8.01
C LEU A 46 0.20 1.44 8.71
N SER A 47 1.53 1.48 8.75
CA SER A 47 2.24 2.61 9.35
C SER A 47 1.94 3.89 8.56
N PRO A 48 1.75 5.05 9.24
CA PRO A 48 1.55 6.32 8.57
C PRO A 48 2.60 6.61 7.51
N LEU A 49 3.88 6.27 7.76
CA LEU A 49 4.97 6.48 6.81
C LEU A 49 4.77 5.73 5.49
N VAL A 50 4.28 4.49 5.55
CA VAL A 50 4.03 3.68 4.35
C VAL A 50 2.76 4.16 3.64
N CYS A 51 1.72 4.55 4.39
CA CYS A 51 0.52 5.12 3.80
C CYS A 51 0.78 6.48 3.12
N MET A 52 1.70 7.29 3.64
CA MET A 52 2.15 8.54 3.02
C MET A 52 3.00 8.27 1.76
N ALA A 53 3.87 7.26 1.79
CA ALA A 53 4.69 6.87 0.64
C ALA A 53 3.90 6.14 -0.45
N LEU A 54 2.80 5.46 -0.10
CA LEU A 54 1.93 4.70 -0.99
C LEU A 54 0.45 5.07 -0.72
N PRO A 55 0.06 6.30 -1.12
CA PRO A 55 -1.30 6.79 -0.92
C PRO A 55 -2.29 5.97 -1.77
N ASN A 56 -3.57 6.01 -1.42
CA ASN A 56 -4.59 5.29 -2.21
C ASN A 56 -4.61 5.77 -3.67
N LYS A 57 -4.42 7.07 -3.89
CA LYS A 57 -4.34 7.68 -5.22
C LYS A 57 -3.26 7.07 -6.11
N TRP A 58 -2.11 6.71 -5.54
CA TRP A 58 -1.03 6.05 -6.30
C TRP A 58 -1.45 4.70 -6.87
N PHE A 59 -2.30 3.96 -6.14
CA PHE A 59 -2.84 2.70 -6.67
C PHE A 59 -3.74 2.93 -7.89
N ASP A 60 -4.52 4.01 -7.88
CA ASP A 60 -5.36 4.39 -9.01
C ASP A 60 -4.50 4.82 -10.22
N GLU A 61 -3.38 5.53 -9.97
CA GLU A 61 -2.42 5.96 -10.99
C GLU A 61 -1.73 4.77 -11.69
N ILE A 62 -1.39 3.71 -10.95
CA ILE A 62 -0.83 2.48 -11.54
C ILE A 62 -1.90 1.57 -12.17
N LYS A 63 -3.12 2.08 -12.35
CA LYS A 63 -4.28 1.36 -12.90
C LYS A 63 -4.64 0.11 -12.10
N LEU A 64 -4.49 0.13 -10.77
CA LEU A 64 -5.04 -0.93 -9.93
C LEU A 64 -6.55 -0.91 -10.07
N PHE A 65 -7.07 -1.96 -10.68
CA PHE A 65 -8.49 -2.10 -10.94
C PHE A 65 -9.29 -2.24 -9.63
N ASP A 66 -10.39 -1.51 -9.53
CA ASP A 66 -11.28 -1.56 -8.37
C ASP A 66 -12.36 -2.63 -8.56
N MET A 67 -12.22 -3.75 -7.84
CA MET A 67 -13.15 -4.86 -7.94
C MET A 67 -14.57 -4.52 -7.51
N SER A 68 -14.79 -3.44 -6.73
CA SER A 68 -16.16 -3.03 -6.38
C SER A 68 -16.93 -2.42 -7.55
N LYS A 69 -16.27 -2.10 -8.66
CA LYS A 69 -16.91 -1.51 -9.85
C LYS A 69 -17.39 -2.56 -10.85
N VAL A 70 -17.08 -3.85 -10.63
CA VAL A 70 -17.52 -4.92 -11.53
C VAL A 70 -18.84 -5.46 -11.02
N GLU A 71 -19.89 -5.21 -11.80
CA GLU A 71 -21.13 -5.95 -11.69
C GLU A 71 -20.94 -7.30 -12.39
N THR A 72 -20.62 -8.34 -11.61
CA THR A 72 -20.65 -9.70 -12.13
C THR A 72 -22.09 -10.20 -12.11
N ALA A 73 -22.64 -10.62 -13.26
CA ALA A 73 -23.98 -11.22 -13.35
C ALA A 73 -24.14 -12.58 -12.63
N VAL A 74 -23.13 -12.98 -11.84
CA VAL A 74 -23.19 -14.15 -10.98
C VAL A 74 -23.95 -13.77 -9.72
N LEU A 75 -25.21 -14.22 -9.64
CA LEU A 75 -25.98 -14.27 -8.41
C LEU A 75 -25.10 -14.91 -7.33
N HIS A 76 -24.84 -14.17 -6.27
CA HIS A 76 -24.18 -14.62 -5.06
C HIS A 76 -25.13 -15.56 -4.32
N TYR A 77 -25.33 -16.77 -4.86
CA TYR A 77 -25.94 -17.88 -4.14
C TYR A 77 -24.96 -18.37 -3.09
N TYR A 78 -24.90 -17.65 -1.96
CA TYR A 78 -24.58 -18.25 -0.69
C TYR A 78 -25.90 -18.77 -0.12
N LYS A 79 -26.11 -20.09 -0.18
CA LYS A 79 -27.14 -20.77 0.62
C LYS A 79 -26.48 -21.17 1.94
N GLU A 80 -27.08 -20.74 3.04
CA GLU A 80 -26.77 -21.21 4.41
C GLU A 80 -26.98 -22.72 4.56
#